data_AF-A0A453LTW7-F1
#
_entry.id   AF-A0A453LTW7-F1
#
_cell.length_a   1.000
_cell.length_b   1.000
_cell.length_c   1.000
_cell.angle_alpha   90.00
_cell.angle_beta   90.00
_cell.angle_gamma   90.00
#
_symmetry.space_group_name_H-M   'P 1'
#
loop_
_entity.id
_entity.type
_entity.pdbx_description
1 polymer ?
#
loop_
_entity_poly.entity_id
_entity_poly.type
_entity_poly.pdbx_seq_one_letter_code
_entity_poly.pdbx_strand_id
1 'polypeptide(L)'
;RHFMQLVFSGDASGRLLKYNPETKETTVLHRNLQFPNGVSLSKDGSFFVFCEGSRGRLSRYWLKGEKAGTVDLFAILPGFPDNVRTNDKGEFWVAIHCRRSAYARLLSHRVQLRKFLLSLPIPAKYHYLMQIGGNLHALIIKYSPEGEVLDILEDTKGQVVRAVSEVEEKDGKLWIGSVLMPFIAVFDYAKES
;
A
#
# COMPACT_ATOMS: atom_id res chain seq x y z
N ARG A 1 17.11 8.75 1.62
CA ARG A 1 16.58 8.06 0.42
C ARG A 1 15.44 8.93 -0.14
N HIS A 2 15.50 9.40 -1.39
CA HIS A 2 14.49 10.31 -1.98
C HIS A 2 13.21 9.57 -2.44
N PHE A 3 12.50 8.90 -1.53
CA PHE A 3 11.34 8.06 -1.89
C PHE A 3 10.24 8.84 -2.62
N MET A 4 10.03 10.12 -2.27
CA MET A 4 9.05 10.98 -2.93
C MET A 4 9.28 11.08 -4.44
N GLN A 5 10.54 11.12 -4.90
CA GLN A 5 10.84 11.16 -6.32
C GLN A 5 10.42 9.87 -7.03
N LEU A 6 10.60 8.69 -6.40
CA LEU A 6 10.16 7.40 -6.95
C LEU A 6 8.64 7.38 -7.13
N VAL A 7 7.91 7.90 -6.15
CA VAL A 7 6.44 7.99 -6.22
C VAL A 7 6.00 8.93 -7.34
N PHE A 8 6.57 10.15 -7.41
CA PHE A 8 6.13 11.14 -8.39
C PHE A 8 6.53 10.78 -9.81
N SER A 9 7.73 10.24 -10.03
CA SER A 9 8.18 9.83 -11.37
C SER A 9 7.44 8.59 -11.87
N GLY A 10 6.84 7.80 -10.96
CA GLY A 10 6.30 6.49 -11.28
C GLY A 10 7.39 5.52 -11.67
N ASP A 11 8.55 5.61 -11.01
CA ASP A 11 9.69 4.73 -11.24
C ASP A 11 9.27 3.27 -11.02
N ALA A 12 9.58 2.42 -12.00
CA ALA A 12 9.18 1.03 -12.01
C ALA A 12 10.35 0.09 -11.68
N SER A 13 11.40 0.54 -11.00
CA SER A 13 12.55 -0.32 -10.68
C SER A 13 12.29 -1.32 -9.54
N GLY A 14 11.11 -1.29 -8.92
CA GLY A 14 10.70 -2.17 -7.83
C GLY A 14 10.65 -3.64 -8.23
N ARG A 15 10.88 -4.51 -7.24
CA ARG A 15 10.97 -5.97 -7.41
C ARG A 15 10.38 -6.70 -6.22
N LEU A 16 9.82 -7.88 -6.47
CA LEU A 16 9.54 -8.90 -5.45
C LEU A 16 10.68 -9.90 -5.43
N LEU A 17 11.20 -10.18 -4.24
CA LEU A 17 12.34 -11.05 -4.02
C LEU A 17 11.95 -12.21 -3.11
N LYS A 18 12.40 -13.41 -3.45
CA LYS A 18 12.38 -14.59 -2.59
C LYS A 18 13.80 -14.83 -2.12
N TYR A 19 13.96 -15.04 -0.82
CA TYR A 19 15.24 -15.45 -0.23
C TYR A 19 15.10 -16.85 0.35
N ASN A 20 16.04 -17.74 0.03
CA ASN A 20 16.16 -19.04 0.67
C ASN A 20 17.29 -18.99 1.71
N PRO A 21 17.01 -19.11 3.03
CA PRO A 21 18.03 -19.04 4.06
C PRO A 21 18.98 -20.26 4.08
N GLU A 22 18.56 -21.42 3.56
CA GLU A 22 19.39 -22.63 3.51
C GLU A 22 20.42 -22.55 2.39
N THR A 23 19.99 -22.22 1.17
CA THR A 23 20.89 -22.10 0.00
C THR A 23 21.56 -20.73 -0.10
N LYS A 24 21.08 -19.75 0.67
CA LYS A 24 21.48 -18.32 0.62
C LYS A 24 21.20 -17.65 -0.72
N GLU A 25 20.33 -18.23 -1.54
CA GLU A 25 20.00 -17.71 -2.85
C GLU A 25 18.86 -16.67 -2.79
N THR A 26 18.97 -15.64 -3.62
CA THR A 26 17.91 -14.65 -3.84
C THR A 26 17.38 -14.76 -5.26
N THR A 27 16.09 -15.03 -5.41
CA THR A 27 15.39 -15.08 -6.70
C THR A 27 14.50 -13.86 -6.85
N VAL A 28 14.51 -13.26 -8.04
CA VAL A 28 13.55 -12.18 -8.37
C VAL A 28 12.28 -12.82 -8.92
N LEU A 29 11.19 -12.74 -8.16
CA LEU A 29 9.89 -13.32 -8.55
C LEU A 29 9.14 -12.44 -9.55
N HIS A 30 9.25 -11.13 -9.41
CA HIS A 30 8.56 -10.16 -10.25
C HIS A 30 9.30 -8.82 -10.29
N ARG A 31 9.17 -8.09 -11.41
CA ARG A 31 9.90 -6.84 -11.71
C ARG A 31 8.91 -5.77 -12.19
N ASN A 32 9.43 -4.58 -12.48
CA ASN A 32 8.69 -3.48 -13.09
C ASN A 32 7.59 -2.92 -12.17
N LEU A 33 7.80 -2.98 -10.85
CA LEU A 33 6.84 -2.55 -9.85
C LEU A 33 7.06 -1.09 -9.47
N GLN A 34 5.96 -0.33 -9.39
CA GLN A 34 6.01 1.05 -8.94
C GLN A 34 5.71 1.14 -7.46
N PHE A 35 6.76 1.42 -6.68
CA PHE A 35 6.72 1.59 -5.23
C PHE A 35 6.05 0.41 -4.47
N PRO A 36 6.58 -0.82 -4.58
CA PRO A 36 6.01 -1.98 -3.88
C PRO A 36 6.45 -2.03 -2.42
N ASN A 37 5.66 -1.42 -1.52
CA ASN A 37 6.06 -1.29 -0.10
C ASN A 37 5.64 -2.50 0.75
N GLY A 38 4.36 -2.87 0.72
CA GLY A 38 3.82 -4.01 1.46
C GLY A 38 3.80 -5.33 0.70
N VAL A 39 4.02 -6.43 1.43
CA VAL A 39 3.77 -7.81 0.97
C VAL A 39 3.32 -8.68 2.15
N SER A 40 2.30 -9.52 1.93
CA SER A 40 1.81 -10.47 2.94
C SER A 40 1.31 -11.76 2.31
N LEU A 41 1.65 -12.89 2.92
CA LEU A 41 1.24 -14.23 2.49
C LEU A 41 -0.22 -14.51 2.81
N SER A 42 -0.91 -15.26 1.95
CA SER A 42 -2.18 -15.88 2.31
C SER A 42 -1.98 -16.87 3.44
N LYS A 43 -3.04 -17.09 4.24
CA LYS A 43 -3.00 -17.98 5.41
C LYS A 43 -2.58 -19.42 5.07
N ASP A 44 -2.96 -19.92 3.90
CA ASP A 44 -2.62 -21.27 3.39
C ASP A 44 -1.30 -21.31 2.59
N GLY A 45 -0.65 -20.16 2.42
CA GLY A 45 0.56 -19.99 1.62
C GLY A 45 0.39 -20.33 0.13
N SER A 46 -0.83 -20.29 -0.41
CA SER A 46 -1.08 -20.51 -1.85
C SER A 46 -0.78 -19.28 -2.71
N PHE A 47 -0.79 -18.08 -2.13
CA PHE A 47 -0.43 -16.83 -2.79
C PHE A 47 0.13 -15.81 -1.80
N PHE A 48 0.58 -14.66 -2.29
CA PHE A 48 0.78 -13.47 -1.47
C PHE A 48 0.18 -12.25 -2.16
N VAL A 49 -0.28 -11.29 -1.36
CA VAL A 49 -0.75 -9.99 -1.82
C VAL A 49 0.37 -8.98 -1.60
N PHE A 50 0.55 -8.07 -2.54
CA PHE A 50 1.53 -6.99 -2.43
C PHE A 50 0.96 -5.67 -2.95
N CYS A 51 1.49 -4.59 -2.40
CA CYS A 51 1.10 -3.24 -2.76
C CYS A 51 1.79 -2.81 -4.06
N GLU A 52 1.08 -2.13 -4.94
CA GLU A 52 1.68 -1.28 -5.99
C GLU A 52 1.34 0.17 -5.66
N GLY A 53 2.15 0.75 -4.76
CA GLY A 53 1.90 2.03 -4.11
C GLY A 53 1.51 3.12 -5.09
N SER A 54 2.38 3.46 -6.04
CA SER A 54 2.14 4.54 -7.01
C SER A 54 0.98 4.27 -7.97
N ARG A 55 0.60 3.01 -8.18
CA ARG A 55 -0.56 2.64 -9.01
C ARG A 55 -1.87 2.65 -8.22
N GLY A 56 -1.80 2.62 -6.89
CA GLY A 56 -2.95 2.57 -6.00
C GLY A 56 -3.80 1.33 -6.19
N ARG A 57 -3.15 0.16 -6.12
CA ARG A 57 -3.79 -1.16 -6.20
C ARG A 57 -3.04 -2.20 -5.37
N LEU A 58 -3.72 -3.28 -5.05
CA LEU A 58 -3.14 -4.52 -4.57
C LEU A 58 -3.08 -5.51 -5.74
N SER A 59 -2.00 -6.27 -5.80
CA SER A 59 -1.79 -7.34 -6.76
C SER A 59 -1.48 -8.63 -6.02
N ARG A 60 -1.82 -9.76 -6.62
CA ARG A 60 -1.64 -11.09 -6.03
C ARG A 60 -0.69 -11.91 -6.89
N TYR A 61 0.28 -12.56 -6.26
CA TYR A 61 1.19 -13.50 -6.88
C TYR A 61 0.86 -14.92 -6.40
N TRP A 62 0.59 -15.82 -7.33
CA TRP A 62 0.25 -17.21 -7.01
C TRP A 62 1.51 -18.05 -6.78
N LEU A 63 1.59 -18.72 -5.63
CA LEU A 63 2.69 -19.60 -5.24
C LEU A 63 2.40 -21.07 -5.56
N LYS A 64 1.12 -21.46 -5.58
CA LYS A 64 0.65 -22.84 -5.77
C LYS A 64 -0.49 -22.89 -6.80
N GLY A 65 -0.83 -24.11 -7.23
CA GLY A 65 -1.93 -24.38 -8.16
C GLY A 65 -1.59 -24.09 -9.63
N GLU A 66 -2.60 -24.18 -10.51
CA GLU A 66 -2.43 -24.01 -11.97
C GLU A 66 -1.93 -22.61 -12.36
N LYS A 67 -2.17 -21.62 -11.50
CA LYS A 67 -1.72 -20.23 -11.69
C LYS A 67 -0.34 -19.94 -11.12
N ALA A 68 0.36 -20.92 -10.53
CA ALA A 68 1.64 -20.69 -9.87
C ALA A 68 2.63 -19.92 -10.76
N GLY A 69 3.27 -18.90 -10.20
CA GLY A 69 4.20 -18.02 -10.91
C GLY A 69 3.55 -16.83 -11.62
N THR A 70 2.23 -16.73 -11.64
CA THR A 70 1.49 -15.63 -12.29
C THR A 70 1.07 -14.54 -11.31
N VAL A 71 0.74 -13.35 -11.86
CA VAL A 71 0.24 -12.20 -11.11
C VAL A 71 -1.12 -11.78 -11.66
N ASP A 72 -2.09 -11.56 -10.78
CA ASP A 72 -3.36 -10.92 -11.12
C ASP A 72 -3.68 -9.71 -10.22
N LEU A 73 -4.66 -8.92 -10.64
CA LEU A 73 -5.18 -7.79 -9.87
C LEU A 73 -5.98 -8.34 -8.69
N PHE A 74 -5.63 -7.91 -7.48
CA PHE A 74 -6.35 -8.29 -6.27
C PHE A 74 -7.43 -7.26 -5.93
N ALA A 75 -7.08 -5.97 -5.87
CA ALA A 75 -8.03 -4.89 -5.60
C ALA A 75 -7.54 -3.55 -6.13
N ILE A 76 -8.46 -2.70 -6.62
CA ILE A 76 -8.17 -1.29 -6.92
C ILE A 76 -8.49 -0.46 -5.68
N LEU A 77 -7.55 0.38 -5.25
CA LEU A 77 -7.69 1.15 -4.03
C LEU A 77 -8.08 2.61 -4.30
N PRO A 78 -8.77 3.26 -3.34
CA PRO A 78 -9.11 4.68 -3.42
C PRO A 78 -7.90 5.60 -3.26
N GLY A 79 -6.73 5.06 -2.90
CA GLY A 79 -5.52 5.80 -2.57
C GLY A 79 -4.24 5.02 -2.84
N PHE A 80 -3.15 5.46 -2.23
CA PHE A 80 -1.82 4.86 -2.39
C PHE A 80 -1.54 3.92 -1.21
N PRO A 81 -1.52 2.59 -1.42
CA PRO A 81 -1.25 1.65 -0.34
C PRO A 81 0.20 1.73 0.10
N ASP A 82 0.40 1.53 1.39
CA ASP A 82 1.71 1.41 2.02
C ASP A 82 1.97 -0.08 2.32
N ASN A 83 1.67 -0.55 3.53
CA ASN A 83 1.76 -1.96 3.89
C ASN A 83 0.43 -2.71 3.85
N VAL A 84 0.52 -4.03 3.71
CA VAL A 84 -0.58 -4.99 3.77
C VAL A 84 -0.20 -6.11 4.74
N ARG A 85 -1.15 -6.56 5.58
CA ARG A 85 -0.97 -7.63 6.56
C ARG A 85 -2.15 -8.56 6.59
N THR A 86 -1.85 -9.85 6.67
CA THR A 86 -2.85 -10.90 6.80
C THR A 86 -3.09 -11.17 8.27
N ASN A 87 -4.35 -11.20 8.69
CA ASN A 87 -4.74 -11.55 10.06
C ASN A 87 -4.88 -13.07 10.23
N ASP A 88 -5.17 -13.50 11.46
CA ASP A 88 -5.35 -14.93 11.79
C ASP A 88 -6.54 -15.58 11.08
N LYS A 89 -7.48 -14.79 10.54
CA LYS A 89 -8.62 -15.28 9.74
C LYS A 89 -8.26 -15.45 8.26
N GLY A 90 -7.12 -14.95 7.81
CA GLY A 90 -6.71 -14.94 6.41
C GLY A 90 -7.19 -13.71 5.63
N GLU A 91 -7.79 -12.74 6.32
CA GLU A 91 -8.21 -11.46 5.76
C GLU A 91 -7.00 -10.51 5.68
N PHE A 92 -7.03 -9.55 4.77
CA PHE A 92 -5.93 -8.63 4.51
C PHE A 92 -6.30 -7.21 4.93
N TRP A 93 -5.62 -6.69 5.93
CA TRP A 93 -5.64 -5.26 6.24
C TRP A 93 -4.61 -4.53 5.39
N VAL A 94 -5.01 -3.42 4.78
CA VAL A 94 -4.11 -2.53 4.03
C VAL A 94 -4.15 -1.13 4.60
N ALA A 95 -2.96 -0.58 4.84
CA ALA A 95 -2.76 0.83 5.16
C ALA A 95 -2.75 1.67 3.87
N ILE A 96 -3.56 2.72 3.82
CA ILE A 96 -3.60 3.66 2.71
C ILE A 96 -3.06 5.00 3.18
N HIS A 97 -1.88 5.36 2.67
CA HIS A 97 -1.15 6.58 3.07
C HIS A 97 -1.96 7.85 2.85
N CYS A 98 -2.66 7.94 1.72
CA CYS A 98 -3.66 8.97 1.44
C CYS A 98 -4.59 8.59 0.28
N ARG A 99 -5.78 9.19 0.25
CA ARG A 99 -6.69 9.10 -0.91
C ARG A 99 -6.09 9.75 -2.16
N ARG A 100 -6.52 9.24 -3.32
CA ARG A 100 -6.12 9.77 -4.63
C ARG A 100 -6.77 11.14 -4.86
N SER A 101 -5.95 12.19 -4.80
CA SER A 101 -6.37 13.55 -5.13
C SER A 101 -6.70 13.72 -6.62
N ALA A 102 -7.45 14.78 -6.97
CA ALA A 102 -7.71 15.14 -8.36
C ALA A 102 -6.41 15.45 -9.12
N TYR A 103 -5.45 16.10 -8.45
CA TYR A 103 -4.11 16.35 -8.98
C TYR A 103 -3.39 15.04 -9.33
N ALA A 104 -3.34 14.10 -8.38
CA ALA A 104 -2.71 12.80 -8.60
C ALA A 104 -3.37 12.01 -9.74
N ARG A 105 -4.71 12.06 -9.82
CA ARG A 105 -5.47 11.44 -10.92
C ARG A 105 -5.13 12.07 -12.26
N LEU A 106 -5.03 13.39 -12.36
CA LEU A 106 -4.68 14.06 -13.62
C LEU A 106 -3.27 13.66 -14.08
N LEU A 107 -2.31 13.66 -13.16
CA LEU A 107 -0.92 13.34 -13.48
C LEU A 107 -0.68 11.87 -13.78
N SER A 108 -1.51 10.96 -13.27
CA SER A 108 -1.43 9.54 -13.64
C SER A 108 -1.85 9.28 -15.09
N HIS A 109 -2.77 10.09 -15.64
CA HIS A 109 -3.23 9.95 -17.02
C HIS A 109 -2.38 10.73 -18.04
N ARG A 110 -1.72 11.81 -17.59
CA ARG A 110 -0.91 12.69 -18.47
C ARG A 110 0.56 12.67 -18.08
N VAL A 111 1.27 11.64 -18.51
CA VAL A 111 2.69 11.42 -18.17
C VAL A 111 3.59 12.58 -18.62
N GLN A 112 3.32 13.19 -19.77
CA GLN A 112 4.09 14.34 -20.27
C GLN A 112 3.90 15.56 -19.36
N LEU A 113 2.67 15.84 -18.93
CA LEU A 113 2.37 16.92 -17.99
C LEU A 113 3.05 16.68 -16.64
N ARG A 114 3.01 15.45 -16.13
CA ARG A 114 3.70 15.06 -14.90
C ARG A 114 5.20 15.31 -15.00
N LYS A 115 5.85 14.90 -16.11
CA LYS A 115 7.28 15.14 -16.34
C LYS A 115 7.61 16.63 -16.41
N PHE A 116 6.79 17.41 -17.10
CA PHE A 116 6.95 18.86 -17.17
C PHE A 116 6.87 19.50 -15.79
N LEU A 117 5.84 19.18 -14.99
CA LEU A 117 5.70 19.73 -13.64
C LEU A 117 6.85 19.34 -12.71
N LEU A 118 7.38 18.12 -12.83
CA LEU A 118 8.54 17.66 -12.06
C LEU A 118 9.86 18.29 -12.52
N SER A 119 9.93 18.86 -13.72
CA SER A 119 11.10 19.59 -14.22
C SER A 119 11.18 21.03 -13.70
N LEU A 120 10.07 21.57 -13.18
CA LEU A 120 10.04 22.90 -12.58
C LEU A 120 10.74 22.89 -11.21
N PRO A 121 11.34 24.02 -10.78
CA PRO A 121 12.03 24.13 -9.49
C PRO A 121 11.04 24.25 -8.31
N ILE A 122 10.00 23.43 -8.27
CA ILE A 122 9.01 23.39 -7.19
C ILE A 122 9.56 22.51 -6.06
N PRO A 123 9.67 23.02 -4.82
CA PRO A 123 10.11 22.21 -3.69
C PRO A 123 9.26 20.95 -3.50
N ALA A 124 9.91 19.81 -3.20
CA ALA A 124 9.26 18.50 -3.08
C ALA A 124 8.08 18.47 -2.09
N LYS A 125 8.13 19.30 -1.03
CA LYS A 125 7.02 19.45 -0.07
C LYS A 125 5.70 19.89 -0.71
N TYR A 126 5.77 20.72 -1.75
CA TYR A 126 4.57 21.19 -2.44
C TYR A 126 4.04 20.13 -3.41
N HIS A 127 4.93 19.40 -4.10
CA HIS A 127 4.51 18.21 -4.87
C HIS A 127 3.80 17.20 -3.96
N TYR A 128 4.35 16.95 -2.77
CA TYR A 128 3.73 16.08 -1.79
C TYR A 128 2.36 16.58 -1.35
N LEU A 129 2.23 17.86 -0.97
CA LEU A 129 0.97 18.45 -0.54
C LEU A 129 -0.12 18.35 -1.61
N MET A 130 0.23 18.63 -2.87
CA MET A 130 -0.69 18.48 -4.02
C MET A 130 -1.05 17.01 -4.26
N GLN A 131 -0.09 16.10 -4.15
CA GLN A 131 -0.32 14.66 -4.33
C GLN A 131 -1.33 14.13 -3.30
N ILE A 132 -1.16 14.47 -2.02
CA ILE A 132 -2.03 14.00 -0.94
C ILE A 132 -3.35 14.79 -0.82
N GLY A 133 -3.55 15.83 -1.64
CA GLY A 133 -4.79 16.62 -1.64
C GLY A 133 -4.91 17.59 -0.46
N GLY A 134 -3.81 17.99 0.16
CA GLY A 134 -3.78 19.02 1.22
C GLY A 134 -4.11 18.54 2.63
N ASN A 135 -4.86 17.43 2.78
CA ASN A 135 -5.32 16.94 4.08
C ASN A 135 -4.85 15.50 4.35
N LEU A 136 -4.17 15.36 5.48
CA LEU A 136 -3.72 14.09 6.04
C LEU A 136 -4.88 13.45 6.84
N HIS A 137 -5.26 12.24 6.46
CA HIS A 137 -6.25 11.39 7.11
C HIS A 137 -5.77 9.93 7.05
N ALA A 138 -6.06 9.13 8.07
CA ALA A 138 -5.81 7.69 8.02
C ALA A 138 -6.95 6.96 7.35
N LEU A 139 -6.62 5.99 6.50
CA LEU A 139 -7.56 5.08 5.88
C LEU A 139 -6.96 3.67 5.91
N ILE A 140 -7.68 2.73 6.50
CA ILE A 140 -7.36 1.32 6.46
C ILE A 140 -8.55 0.55 5.91
N ILE A 141 -8.28 -0.47 5.10
CA ILE A 141 -9.33 -1.29 4.47
C ILE A 141 -9.02 -2.76 4.75
N LYS A 142 -10.05 -3.53 5.09
CA LYS A 142 -9.96 -4.98 5.24
C LYS A 142 -10.52 -5.66 4.00
N TYR A 143 -9.81 -6.66 3.49
CA TYR A 143 -10.19 -7.46 2.33
C TYR A 143 -10.29 -8.94 2.67
N SER A 144 -11.21 -9.65 2.02
CA SER A 144 -11.24 -11.12 2.03
C SER A 144 -10.10 -11.72 1.19
N PRO A 145 -9.80 -13.02 1.31
CA PRO A 145 -8.84 -13.69 0.42
C PRO A 145 -9.17 -13.61 -1.08
N GLU A 146 -10.42 -13.34 -1.42
CA GLU A 146 -10.91 -13.21 -2.79
C GLU A 146 -10.76 -11.78 -3.33
N GLY A 147 -10.46 -10.80 -2.48
CA GLY A 147 -10.34 -9.39 -2.84
C GLY A 147 -11.60 -8.55 -2.60
N GLU A 148 -12.58 -9.09 -1.86
CA GLU A 148 -13.80 -8.36 -1.50
C GLU A 148 -13.58 -7.47 -0.28
N VAL A 149 -14.16 -6.27 -0.28
CA VAL A 149 -14.07 -5.36 0.87
C VAL A 149 -14.92 -5.91 2.01
N LEU A 150 -14.29 -6.12 3.17
CA LEU A 150 -14.95 -6.55 4.40
C LEU A 150 -15.21 -5.39 5.35
N ASP A 151 -14.30 -4.42 5.40
CA ASP A 151 -14.42 -3.27 6.30
C ASP A 151 -13.58 -2.07 5.84
N ILE A 152 -13.97 -0.87 6.24
CA ILE A 152 -13.27 0.39 5.96
C ILE A 152 -13.30 1.25 7.23
N LEU A 153 -12.13 1.58 7.77
CA LEU A 153 -12.01 2.52 8.88
C LEU A 153 -11.22 3.74 8.44
N GLU A 154 -11.75 4.94 8.73
CA GLU A 154 -11.18 6.20 8.29
C GLU A 154 -11.26 7.29 9.35
N ASP A 155 -10.11 7.91 9.66
CA ASP A 155 -10.05 9.14 10.44
C ASP A 155 -10.06 10.34 9.49
N THR A 156 -11.23 10.59 8.90
CA THR A 156 -11.44 11.63 7.86
C THR A 156 -11.02 13.02 8.31
N LYS A 157 -11.12 13.32 9.61
CA LYS A 157 -10.75 14.60 10.21
C LYS A 157 -9.28 14.62 10.66
N GLY A 158 -8.60 13.48 10.66
CA GLY A 158 -7.22 13.33 11.15
C GLY A 158 -7.10 13.72 12.63
N GLN A 159 -8.08 13.35 13.45
CA GLN A 159 -8.10 13.69 14.88
C GLN A 159 -7.05 12.94 15.67
N VAL A 160 -6.86 11.65 15.36
CA VAL A 160 -5.93 10.75 16.04
C VAL A 160 -4.83 10.36 15.07
N VAL A 161 -5.16 9.68 13.97
CA VAL A 161 -4.16 9.18 13.02
C VAL A 161 -4.27 9.97 11.72
N ARG A 162 -3.28 10.82 11.47
CA ARG A 162 -3.27 11.70 10.29
C ARG A 162 -2.65 11.03 9.05
N ALA A 163 -1.88 9.98 9.23
CA ALA A 163 -1.36 9.17 8.14
C ALA A 163 -1.12 7.77 8.64
N VAL A 164 -1.38 6.76 7.83
CA VAL A 164 -1.15 5.36 8.19
C VAL A 164 -0.20 4.71 7.20
N SER A 165 0.78 3.99 7.72
CA SER A 165 1.73 3.19 6.93
C SER A 165 1.61 1.70 7.23
N GLU A 166 1.13 1.33 8.43
CA GLU A 166 1.00 -0.05 8.89
C GLU A 166 -0.33 -0.23 9.63
N VAL A 167 -0.93 -1.40 9.47
CA VAL A 167 -2.00 -1.88 10.34
C VAL A 167 -1.82 -3.37 10.56
N GLU A 168 -1.90 -3.81 11.82
CA GLU A 168 -1.87 -5.21 12.22
C GLU A 168 -3.04 -5.50 13.15
N GLU A 169 -3.82 -6.52 12.84
CA GLU A 169 -4.89 -7.01 13.71
C GLU A 169 -4.35 -8.10 14.62
N LYS A 170 -4.48 -7.90 15.93
CA LYS A 170 -4.05 -8.86 16.94
C LYS A 170 -4.87 -8.73 18.21
N ASP A 171 -5.33 -9.87 18.75
CA ASP A 171 -6.09 -9.94 20.01
C ASP A 171 -7.30 -9.00 20.05
N GLY A 172 -8.02 -8.90 18.92
CA GLY A 172 -9.21 -8.03 18.77
C GLY A 172 -8.89 -6.53 18.72
N LYS A 173 -7.63 -6.15 18.51
CA LYS A 173 -7.18 -4.76 18.39
C LYS A 173 -6.51 -4.53 17.04
N LEU A 174 -6.62 -3.31 16.54
CA LEU A 174 -5.83 -2.83 15.41
C LEU A 174 -4.67 -1.98 15.94
N TRP A 175 -3.46 -2.42 15.64
CA TRP A 175 -2.22 -1.70 15.89
C TRP A 175 -1.85 -0.90 14.66
N ILE A 176 -1.96 0.42 14.76
CA ILE A 176 -1.88 1.34 13.63
C ILE A 176 -0.59 2.15 13.74
N GLY A 177 0.28 1.96 12.77
CA GLY A 177 1.59 2.61 12.68
C GLY A 177 1.63 3.70 11.60
N SER A 178 2.49 4.69 11.81
CA SER A 178 2.72 5.78 10.85
C SER A 178 4.19 6.16 10.79
N VAL A 179 4.70 6.36 9.58
CA VAL A 179 6.01 6.99 9.36
C VAL A 179 6.02 8.49 9.66
N LEU A 180 4.86 9.11 9.87
CA LEU A 180 4.72 10.55 10.12
C LEU A 180 4.32 10.88 11.57
N MET A 181 3.69 9.96 12.28
CA MET A 181 3.23 10.19 13.66
C MET A 181 4.26 9.68 14.67
N PRO A 182 4.48 10.39 15.80
CA PRO A 182 5.43 9.98 16.84
C PRO A 182 4.86 8.95 17.82
N PHE A 183 3.82 8.21 17.45
CA PHE A 183 3.12 7.25 18.32
C PHE A 183 2.53 6.09 17.50
N ILE A 184 2.17 5.02 18.22
CA ILE A 184 1.36 3.92 17.71
C ILE A 184 -0.06 4.12 18.24
N ALA A 185 -1.05 4.09 17.36
CA ALA A 185 -2.45 4.11 17.75
C ALA A 185 -2.97 2.68 17.92
N VAL A 186 -3.81 2.47 18.92
CA VAL A 186 -4.45 1.17 19.18
C VAL A 186 -5.95 1.38 19.19
N PHE A 187 -6.66 0.61 18.38
CA PHE A 187 -8.11 0.68 18.25
C PHE A 187 -8.75 -0.65 18.67
N ASP A 188 -9.73 -0.58 19.57
CA ASP A 188 -10.46 -1.75 20.10
C ASP A 188 -11.51 -2.25 19.08
N TYR A 189 -11.05 -3.00 18.07
CA TYR A 189 -11.90 -3.46 16.96
C TYR A 189 -12.97 -4.48 17.36
N ALA A 190 -12.67 -5.36 18.32
CA ALA A 190 -13.63 -6.37 18.81
C ALA A 190 -14.85 -5.79 19.54
N LYS A 191 -14.81 -4.50 19.92
CA LYS A 191 -15.97 -3.83 20.55
C LYS A 191 -16.91 -3.17 19.53
N GLU A 192 -16.46 -3.03 18.28
CA GLU A 192 -17.21 -2.38 17.20
C GLU A 192 -17.66 -3.34 16.10
N SER A 193 -17.20 -4.61 16.13
CA SER A 193 -17.60 -5.69 15.22
C SER A 193 -18.65 -6.61 15.84
#